data_AF-A0A8S0S2F9-F1
#
_entry.id   AF-A0A8S0S2F9-F1
#
_cell.length_a   1.000
_cell.length_b   1.000
_cell.length_c   1.000
_cell.angle_alpha   90.00
_cell.angle_beta   90.00
_cell.angle_gamma   90.00
#
_symmetry.space_group_name_H-M   'P 1'
#
loop_
_entity.id
_entity.type
_entity.pdbx_description
1 polymer ?
#
loop_
_entity_poly.entity_id
_entity_poly.type
_entity_poly.pdbx_seq_one_letter_code
_entity_poly.pdbx_strand_id
1 'polypeptide(L)'
;MFHAAHDYYLFSAGICGLYERKLKEINPAIRNLSYDISDLYNFIDGLADLSALVYDHSIQAYLPYDRQWIKHKTLHHLKKLAH
;
A
#
# COMPACT_ATOMS: atom_id res chain seq x y z
N MET A 1 18.07 10.21 4.86
CA MET A 1 17.47 8.91 5.21
C MET A 1 16.05 9.02 5.79
N PHE A 2 15.71 10.07 6.56
CA PHE A 2 14.37 10.21 7.17
C PHE A 2 13.21 10.56 6.20
N HIS A 3 13.48 11.27 5.10
CA HIS A 3 12.42 11.67 4.16
C HIS A 3 11.78 10.50 3.41
N ALA A 4 12.59 9.62 2.80
CA ALA A 4 12.06 8.50 2.02
C ALA A 4 11.17 7.55 2.85
N ALA A 5 11.48 7.34 4.14
CA ALA A 5 10.67 6.51 5.02
C ALA A 5 9.25 7.07 5.25
N HIS A 6 9.09 8.39 5.25
CA HIS A 6 7.80 9.05 5.38
C HIS A 6 6.96 8.90 4.10
N ASP A 7 7.57 9.07 2.93
CA ASP A 7 6.90 8.90 1.63
C ASP A 7 6.40 7.46 1.43
N TYR A 8 7.19 6.45 1.85
CA TYR A 8 6.76 5.05 1.80
C TYR A 8 5.58 4.76 2.74
N TYR A 9 5.53 5.40 3.90
CA TYR A 9 4.47 5.20 4.91
C TYR A 9 3.14 5.77 4.42
N LEU A 10 3.15 6.94 3.80
CA LEU A 10 1.96 7.55 3.19
C LEU A 10 1.42 6.69 2.04
N PHE A 11 2.31 6.11 1.24
CA PHE A 11 1.90 5.26 0.13
C PHE A 11 1.23 3.96 0.60
N SER A 12 1.84 3.24 1.56
CA SER A 12 1.24 2.00 2.09
C SER A 12 -0.09 2.27 2.81
N ALA A 13 -0.18 3.35 3.58
CA ALA A 13 -1.43 3.78 4.20
C ALA A 13 -2.50 4.14 3.15
N GLY A 14 -2.09 4.73 2.03
CA GLY A 14 -2.97 5.03 0.90
C GLY A 14 -3.58 3.78 0.27
N ILE A 15 -2.77 2.73 0.04
CA ILE A 15 -3.27 1.45 -0.51
C ILE A 15 -4.26 0.78 0.46
N CYS A 16 -3.94 0.75 1.76
CA CYS A 16 -4.87 0.22 2.77
C CYS A 16 -6.18 1.02 2.79
N GLY A 17 -6.11 2.36 2.80
CA GLY A 17 -7.29 3.21 2.81
C GLY A 17 -8.17 3.06 1.56
N LEU A 18 -7.57 2.87 0.38
CA LEU A 18 -8.32 2.57 -0.85
C LEU A 18 -9.07 1.24 -0.74
N TYR A 19 -8.41 0.21 -0.22
CA TYR A 19 -9.03 -1.10 -0.04
C TYR A 19 -10.15 -1.04 1.01
N GLU A 20 -9.92 -0.39 2.14
CA GLU A 20 -10.90 -0.20 3.21
C GLU A 20 -12.15 0.55 2.75
N ARG A 21 -11.96 1.57 1.90
CA ARG A 21 -13.08 2.28 1.28
C ARG A 21 -13.90 1.36 0.38
N LYS A 22 -13.24 0.56 -0.47
CA LYS A 22 -13.93 -0.44 -1.31
C LYS A 22 -14.68 -1.47 -0.47
N LEU A 23 -14.10 -1.93 0.64
CA LEU A 23 -14.77 -2.84 1.57
C LEU A 23 -16.02 -2.21 2.20
N LYS A 24 -15.97 -0.93 2.58
CA LYS A 24 -17.14 -0.20 3.11
C LYS A 24 -18.22 0.02 2.05
N GLU A 25 -17.84 0.23 0.79
CA GLU A 25 -18.78 0.37 -0.32
C GLU A 25 -19.54 -0.94 -0.58
N ILE A 26 -18.85 -2.09 -0.46
CA ILE A 26 -19.45 -3.42 -0.64
C ILE A 26 -20.27 -3.83 0.59
N ASN A 27 -19.78 -3.52 1.80
CA ASN A 27 -20.43 -3.86 3.08
C ASN A 27 -20.60 -2.61 3.96
N PRO A 28 -21.58 -1.74 3.67
CA PRO A 28 -21.79 -0.50 4.43
C PRO A 28 -22.22 -0.74 5.89
N ALA A 29 -22.71 -1.93 6.22
CA ALA A 29 -23.08 -2.31 7.58
C ALA A 29 -21.90 -2.78 8.46
N ILE A 30 -20.71 -3.00 7.87
CA ILE A 30 -19.52 -3.38 8.63
C ILE A 30 -19.05 -2.20 9.50
N ARG A 31 -19.13 -2.39 10.82
CA ARG A 31 -18.59 -1.45 11.81
C ARG A 31 -17.09 -1.61 12.04
N ASN A 32 -16.59 -2.84 11.96
CA ASN A 32 -15.19 -3.16 12.21
C ASN A 32 -14.60 -3.88 11.00
N LEU A 33 -13.70 -3.21 10.28
CA LEU A 33 -13.01 -3.79 9.13
C LEU A 33 -11.92 -4.74 9.62
N SER A 34 -11.96 -5.98 9.17
CA SER A 34 -10.89 -6.96 9.35
C SER A 34 -10.68 -7.66 8.00
N TYR A 35 -9.43 -7.70 7.56
CA TYR A 35 -9.00 -8.34 6.32
C TYR A 35 -7.60 -8.90 6.52
N ASP A 36 -7.30 -10.01 5.84
CA ASP A 36 -5.95 -10.57 5.85
C ASP A 36 -5.07 -9.92 4.76
N ILE A 37 -3.75 -10.10 4.88
CA ILE A 37 -2.81 -9.67 3.84
C ILE A 37 -3.14 -10.29 2.47
N SER A 38 -3.66 -11.52 2.45
CA SER A 38 -4.04 -12.21 1.22
C SER A 38 -5.15 -11.47 0.47
N ASP A 39 -6.13 -10.92 1.19
CA ASP A 39 -7.22 -10.14 0.60
C ASP A 39 -6.70 -8.83 0.00
N LEU A 40 -5.78 -8.17 0.70
CA LEU A 40 -5.13 -6.94 0.22
C LEU A 40 -4.28 -7.20 -1.03
N TYR A 41 -3.59 -8.34 -1.10
CA TYR A 41 -2.84 -8.75 -2.28
C TYR A 41 -3.74 -9.05 -3.47
N ASN A 42 -4.84 -9.77 -3.25
CA ASN A 42 -5.84 -10.02 -4.29
C ASN A 42 -6.45 -8.72 -4.82
N PHE A 43 -6.70 -7.74 -3.95
CA PHE A 43 -7.14 -6.41 -4.37
C PHE A 43 -6.11 -5.72 -5.27
N ILE A 44 -4.83 -5.72 -4.87
CA ILE A 44 -3.72 -5.13 -5.63
C ILE A 44 -3.54 -5.83 -6.99
N ASP A 45 -3.65 -7.16 -7.03
CA ASP A 45 -3.56 -7.96 -8.26
C ASP A 45 -4.79 -7.76 -9.18
N GLY A 46 -5.94 -7.39 -8.61
CA GLY A 46 -7.14 -7.02 -9.37
C GLY A 46 -7.11 -5.61 -9.97
N LEU A 47 -6.11 -4.78 -9.67
CA LEU A 47 -5.95 -3.47 -10.30
C LEU A 47 -5.37 -3.62 -11.70
N ALA A 48 -6.02 -3.03 -12.71
CA ALA A 48 -5.61 -3.13 -14.11
C ALA A 48 -4.15 -2.70 -14.33
N ASP A 49 -3.74 -1.60 -13.70
CA ASP A 49 -2.36 -1.16 -13.61
C ASP A 49 -2.07 -0.60 -12.22
N LEU A 50 -0.87 -0.85 -11.72
CA LEU A 50 -0.38 -0.27 -10.48
C LEU A 50 1.14 -0.15 -10.54
N SER A 51 1.64 1.07 -10.45
CA SER A 51 3.05 1.39 -10.34
C SER A 51 3.28 2.47 -9.27
N ALA A 52 4.49 2.49 -8.71
CA ALA A 52 4.90 3.51 -7.75
C ALA A 52 6.13 4.24 -8.28
N LEU A 53 6.13 5.57 -8.20
CA LEU A 53 7.27 6.41 -8.52
C LEU A 53 7.84 6.92 -7.20
N VAL A 54 9.08 6.55 -6.90
CA VAL A 54 9.72 6.95 -5.65
C VAL A 54 10.92 7.83 -5.97
N TYR A 55 10.95 9.00 -5.35
CA TYR A 55 12.04 9.94 -5.55
C TYR A 55 13.34 9.43 -4.88
N ASP A 56 14.35 9.19 -5.71
CA ASP A 56 15.69 8.84 -5.27
C ASP A 56 16.58 10.09 -5.27
N HIS A 57 17.09 10.44 -4.09
CA HIS A 57 17.89 11.65 -3.90
C HIS A 57 19.32 11.50 -4.42
N SER A 58 19.84 10.28 -4.55
CA SER A 58 21.21 10.03 -5.03
C SER A 58 21.32 10.30 -6.52
N ILE A 59 20.27 9.98 -7.28
CA ILE A 59 20.22 10.21 -8.73
C ILE A 59 19.31 11.38 -9.12
N GLN A 60 18.68 12.05 -8.15
CA GLN A 60 17.72 13.15 -8.33
C GLN A 60 16.62 12.82 -9.35
N ALA A 61 16.06 11.61 -9.28
CA ALA A 61 15.07 11.13 -10.23
C ALA A 61 14.01 10.24 -9.55
N TYR A 62 12.86 10.10 -10.20
CA TYR A 62 11.83 9.15 -9.77
C TYR A 62 12.09 7.78 -10.35
N LEU A 63 12.26 6.79 -9.47
CA LEU A 63 12.42 5.39 -9.86
C LEU A 63 11.05 4.70 -9.93
N PRO A 64 10.74 4.01 -11.03
CA PRO A 64 9.52 3.22 -11.15
C PRO A 64 9.66 1.89 -10.43
N TYR A 65 8.58 1.50 -9.75
CA TYR A 65 8.43 0.22 -9.08
C TYR A 65 7.13 -0.44 -9.48
N ASP A 66 7.18 -1.76 -9.60
CA ASP A 66 6.06 -2.59 -10.04
C ASP A 66 5.19 -3.06 -8.85
N ARG A 67 4.10 -3.73 -9.21
CA ARG A 67 3.11 -4.28 -8.28
C ARG A 67 3.72 -5.20 -7.21
N GLN A 68 4.71 -6.03 -7.54
CA GLN A 68 5.32 -6.93 -6.56
C GLN A 68 6.08 -6.16 -5.48
N TRP A 69 6.83 -5.13 -5.88
CA TRP A 69 7.51 -4.27 -4.94
C TRP A 69 6.52 -3.57 -4.01
N ILE A 70 5.38 -3.12 -4.53
CA ILE A 70 4.30 -2.52 -3.74
C ILE A 70 3.75 -3.50 -2.71
N LYS A 71 3.44 -4.75 -3.12
CA LYS A 71 2.96 -5.80 -2.21
C LYS A 71 3.95 -6.07 -1.05
N HIS A 72 5.24 -6.11 -1.35
CA HIS A 72 6.28 -6.27 -0.32
C HIS A 72 6.37 -5.07 0.63
N LYS A 73 6.30 -3.84 0.12
CA LYS A 73 6.34 -2.63 0.96
C LYS A 73 5.14 -2.55 1.89
N THR A 74 3.94 -2.86 1.41
CA THR A 74 2.73 -2.88 2.22
C THR A 74 2.82 -3.90 3.35
N LEU A 75 3.29 -5.13 3.08
CA LEU A 75 3.52 -6.13 4.13
C LEU A 75 4.54 -5.67 5.16
N HIS A 76 5.66 -5.12 4.72
CA HIS A 76 6.69 -4.63 5.63
C HIS A 76 6.18 -3.50 6.54
N HIS A 77 5.33 -2.62 6.02
CA HIS A 77 4.67 -1.58 6.82
C HIS A 77 3.70 -2.18 7.84
N LEU A 78 2.85 -3.13 7.44
CA LEU A 78 1.91 -3.81 8.34
C LEU A 78 2.64 -4.55 9.47
N LYS A 79 3.75 -5.23 9.16
CA LYS A 79 4.61 -5.88 10.17
C LYS A 79 5.19 -4.90 11.20
N LYS A 80 5.46 -3.65 10.82
CA LYS A 80 5.94 -2.62 11.75
C LYS A 80 4.85 -2.09 12.67
N LEU A 81 3.59 -2.12 12.25
CA LEU A 81 2.45 -1.68 13.07
C LEU A 81 1.99 -2.75 14.07
N ALA A 82 2.31 -4.01 13.80
CA ALA A 82 2.00 -5.13 14.67
C ALA A 82 2.99 -5.33 15.84
N HIS A 83 3.99 -4.44 15.97
CA HIS A 83 5.04 -4.49 17.01
C HIS A 83 5.00 -3.30 17.95
#